data_AF-A0AAJ1TIL5-F1
#
_entry.id   AF-A0AAJ1TIL5-F1
#
_cell.length_a   1.000
_cell.length_b   1.000
_cell.length_c   1.000
_cell.angle_alpha   90.00
_cell.angle_beta   90.00
_cell.angle_gamma   90.00
#
_symmetry.space_group_name_H-M   'P 1'
#
loop_
_entity.id
_entity.type
_entity.pdbx_description
1 polymer ?
#
loop_
_entity_poly.entity_id
_entity_poly.type
_entity_poly.pdbx_seq_one_letter_code
_entity_poly.pdbx_strand_id
1 'polypeptide(L)' 'MKSRFDVFNANELEALQQAMYLFLRDTDSRKSLGVAGTLHAELFVARAESIAKNESRC' A
#
# COMPACT_ATOMS: atom_id res chain seq x y z
N MET A 1 -8.64 13.09 -5.87
CA MET A 1 -9.47 12.12 -5.13
C MET A 1 -8.73 11.81 -3.83
N LYS A 2 -9.39 11.75 -2.67
CA LYS A 2 -8.69 11.34 -1.43
C LYS A 2 -8.38 9.85 -1.50
N SER A 3 -7.13 9.46 -1.26
CA SER A 3 -6.74 8.07 -1.19
C SER A 3 -7.27 7.48 0.11
N ARG A 4 -7.73 6.22 0.07
CA ARG A 4 -8.10 5.50 1.31
C ARG A 4 -6.93 5.32 2.27
N PHE A 5 -5.71 5.52 1.79
CA PHE A 5 -4.47 5.40 2.54
C PHE A 5 -3.98 6.73 3.14
N ASP A 6 -4.69 7.84 2.91
CA ASP A 6 -4.34 9.17 3.43
C ASP A 6 -4.35 9.25 4.97
N VAL A 7 -4.93 8.25 5.64
CA VAL A 7 -4.99 8.14 7.11
C VAL A 7 -3.72 7.54 7.73
N PHE A 8 -2.85 6.94 6.92
CA PHE A 8 -1.63 6.28 7.38
C PHE A 8 -0.41 7.18 7.16
N ASN A 9 0.51 7.17 8.12
CA ASN A 9 1.83 7.77 7.95
C ASN A 9 2.77 6.85 7.15
N ALA A 10 3.96 7.35 6.78
CA ALA A 10 4.91 6.61 5.94
C ALA A 10 5.33 5.25 6.52
N ASN A 11 5.50 5.14 7.85
CA ASN A 11 5.89 3.89 8.50
C ASN A 11 4.72 2.89 8.51
N GLU A 12 3.50 3.37 8.72
CA GLU A 12 2.28 2.55 8.66
C GLU A 12 2.02 2.04 7.24
N LEU A 13 2.26 2.87 6.22
CA LEU A 13 2.17 2.48 4.81
C LEU A 13 3.19 1.37 4.48
N GLU A 14 4.42 1.47 5.00
CA GLU A 14 5.45 0.45 4.81
C GLU A 14 5.08 -0.88 5.49
N ALA A 15 4.64 -0.83 6.74
CA ALA A 15 4.18 -2.02 7.46
C ALA A 15 3.00 -2.70 6.75
N LEU A 16 2.03 -1.90 6.27
CA LEU A 16 0.89 -2.40 5.53
C LEU A 16 1.31 -3.02 4.18
N GLN A 17 2.31 -2.45 3.51
CA GLN A 17 2.81 -2.97 2.23
C GLN A 17 3.50 -4.32 2.43
N GLN A 18 4.33 -4.46 3.47
CA GLN A 18 4.97 -5.73 3.83
C GLN A 18 3.94 -6.79 4.22
N ALA A 19 2.94 -6.43 5.03
CA ALA A 19 1.87 -7.35 5.43
C ALA A 19 1.07 -7.85 4.22
N MET A 20 0.74 -6.95 3.27
CA MET A 20 -0.01 -7.31 2.08
C MET A 20 0.80 -8.19 1.13
N TYR A 21 2.11 -7.97 1.01
CA TYR A 21 3.01 -8.85 0.26
C TYR A 21 3.03 -10.27 0.84
N LEU A 22 3.16 -10.40 2.17
CA LEU A 22 3.13 -11.71 2.83
C LEU A 22 1.78 -12.40 2.65
N PHE A 23 0.67 -11.67 2.78
CA PHE A 23 -0.66 -12.20 2.52
C PHE A 23 -0.82 -12.72 1.09
N LEU A 24 -0.35 -11.96 0.10
CA LEU A 24 -0.40 -12.34 -1.32
C LEU A 24 0.46 -13.57 -1.61
N ARG A 25 1.61 -13.71 -0.96
CA ARG A 25 2.49 -14.87 -1.10
C ARG A 25 1.85 -16.15 -0.57
N ASP A 26 1.14 -16.05 0.54
CA ASP A 26 0.65 -17.21 1.30
C ASP A 26 -0.84 -17.53 1.01
N THR A 27 -1.51 -16.76 0.13
CA THR A 27 -2.94 -16.96 -0.20
C THR A 27 -3.14 -17.74 -1.51
N ASP A 28 -3.84 -18.88 -1.42
CA ASP A 28 -4.24 -19.69 -2.58
C ASP A 28 -5.62 -19.32 -3.15
N SER A 29 -6.32 -18.39 -2.51
CA SER A 29 -7.65 -17.97 -2.93
C SER A 29 -7.56 -16.99 -4.09
N ARG A 30 -7.99 -17.41 -5.28
CA ARG A 30 -8.01 -16.58 -6.49
C ARG A 30 -8.80 -15.27 -6.32
N LYS A 31 -9.87 -15.30 -5.51
CA LYS A 31 -10.65 -14.09 -5.15
C LYS A 31 -9.88 -13.16 -4.23
N SER A 32 -9.15 -13.72 -3.26
CA SER A 32 -8.30 -12.96 -2.34
C SER A 32 -7.12 -12.33 -3.07
N LEU A 33 -6.50 -13.05 -4.02
CA LEU A 33 -5.42 -12.55 -4.87
C LEU A 33 -5.86 -11.34 -5.71
N GLY A 34 -7.06 -11.38 -6.30
CA GLY A 34 -7.56 -10.25 -7.09
C GLY A 34 -7.72 -8.98 -6.26
N VAL A 35 -8.41 -9.08 -5.12
CA VAL A 35 -8.66 -7.92 -4.24
C VAL A 35 -7.38 -7.41 -3.60
N ALA A 36 -6.54 -8.31 -3.07
CA ALA A 36 -5.29 -7.94 -2.43
C ALA A 36 -4.27 -7.40 -3.43
N GLY A 37 -4.27 -7.88 -4.68
CA GLY A 37 -3.42 -7.34 -5.75
C GLY A 37 -3.79 -5.89 -6.10
N THR A 38 -5.08 -5.59 -6.23
CA THR A 38 -5.54 -4.20 -6.44
C THR A 38 -5.18 -3.31 -5.25
N LEU A 39 -5.42 -3.78 -4.02
CA LEU A 39 -5.07 -3.03 -2.81
C LEU A 39 -3.56 -2.79 -2.68
N HIS A 40 -2.74 -3.78 -3.03
CA HIS A 40 -1.28 -3.64 -3.01
C HIS A 40 -0.80 -2.60 -4.04
N ALA A 41 -1.40 -2.55 -5.23
CA ALA A 41 -1.08 -1.53 -6.24
C ALA A 41 -1.49 -0.12 -5.79
N GLU A 42 -2.70 0.05 -5.23
CA GLU A 42 -3.14 1.34 -4.69
C GLU A 42 -2.24 1.81 -3.53
N LEU A 43 -1.81 0.89 -2.66
CA LEU A 43 -0.91 1.17 -1.54
C LEU A 43 0.49 1.57 -2.00
N PHE A 44 1.01 0.92 -3.05
CA PHE A 44 2.30 1.26 -3.64
C PHE A 44 2.32 2.72 -4.12
N VAL A 45 1.25 3.15 -4.81
CA VAL A 45 1.11 4.54 -5.27
C VAL A 45 1.03 5.50 -4.08
N ALA A 46 0.21 5.19 -3.07
CA ALA A 46 0.09 6.03 -1.88
C ALA A 46 1.42 6.22 -1.13
N ARG A 47 2.24 5.15 -1.03
CA ARG A 47 3.58 5.24 -0.44
C ARG A 47 4.52 6.11 -1.28
N ALA A 48 4.53 5.92 -2.60
CA ALA A 48 5.36 6.72 -3.50
C ALA A 48 5.02 8.22 -3.40
N GLU A 49 3.73 8.56 -3.37
CA GLU A 49 3.27 9.93 -3.18
C GLU A 49 3.67 10.51 -1.81
N SER A 50 3.62 9.70 -0.74
CA SER A 50 4.05 10.13 0.59
C SER A 50 5.54 10.46 0.63
N ILE A 51 6.39 9.69 -0.06
CA ILE A 51 7.84 9.94 -0.14
C ILE A 51 8.10 11.23 -0.92
N ALA A 52 7.51 11.38 -2.11
CA ALA A 52 7.68 12.57 -2.95
C ALA A 52 7.22 13.86 -2.24
N LYS A 53 6.14 13.80 -1.44
CA LYS A 53 5.68 14.93 -0.62
C LYS A 53 6.64 15.30 0.50
N ASN A 54 7.32 14.32 1.11
CA ASN A 54 8.33 14.59 2.12
C ASN A 54 9.61 15.19 1.51
N GLU A 55 10.04 14.71 0.34
CA GLU A 55 11.21 15.25 -0.37
C GLU A 55 10.98 16.68 -0.87
N SER A 56 9.77 17.02 -1.33
CA SER A 56 9.42 18.38 -1.80
C SER A 56 9.29 19.42 -0.67
N ARG A 57 9.34 19.01 0.59
CA ARG A 57 9.21 19.88 1.78
C ARG A 57 10.55 20.23 2.42
N CYS A 58 11.66 19.66 1.92
CA CYS A 58 13.03 19.95 2.36
C CYS A 58 13.69 21.00 1.48
#